data_AF-A0A1C3VIQ2-F1
#
_entry.id   AF-A0A1C3VIQ2-F1
#
_cell.length_a   1.000
_cell.length_b   1.000
_cell.length_c   1.000
_cell.angle_alpha   90.00
_cell.angle_beta   90.00
_cell.angle_gamma   90.00
#
_symmetry.space_group_name_H-M   'P 1'
#
loop_
_entity.id
_entity.type
_entity.pdbx_description
1 polymer ?
#
loop_
_entity_poly.entity_id
_entity_poly.type
_entity_poly.pdbx_seq_one_letter_code
_entity_poly.pdbx_strand_id
1 'polypeptide(L)'
;MRNRPTVLILLISAVGFLFFWINSQWSSPVGAPSAPPPANLPKLRTFINPQGHSAGVSTPLLDSFSYPGDTAVCDRIVVLKKVYDTDDLLDVGDCGNLSNLATFDRSARLADLAEKIPSLSRANSELSADEQDQDVALALSLLREALDILPPDRPAMAMTVLEHTWVASFASQNFPRHDPPFLFASALNVETGKAQIELCPISGRSDCDSFIPSGMIDALTEVGRWRSQYVDLVEAADLLEKRYSTLPKPAKQQELRYAQDFAGTLGYAAEIASGDQSIVLLRRAIGPLSRWLDTYGQTTDDYTLSNAVTDLGAQYGRLADRTRNKDDANKAVEYDSWAYRIRQKYTRSAQWTALCNLGDSTLLKAEIDRDEQGFKQALRHHREALAIANETGEQQDVNYAKMKLARTLLHYEQAEGVSLTREERIAMAKETIATANEIIPFMQTAGTKVYLNIIRNVLAGAQQDLAVLQQDAEKKEK
;
A
#
# COMPACT_ATOMS: atom_id res chain seq x y z
N MET A 1 -15.75 -30.81 67.06
CA MET A 1 -14.79 -31.75 66.47
C MET A 1 -14.74 -31.51 64.96
N ARG A 2 -13.53 -31.19 64.44
CA ARG A 2 -12.99 -31.32 63.05
C ARG A 2 -13.96 -31.19 61.86
N ASN A 3 -13.71 -30.44 60.78
CA ASN A 3 -12.60 -29.62 60.29
C ASN A 3 -13.18 -28.72 59.17
N ARG A 4 -12.73 -27.47 59.06
CA ARG A 4 -12.82 -26.62 57.86
C ARG A 4 -11.46 -26.64 57.13
N PRO A 5 -11.43 -26.37 55.82
CA PRO A 5 -10.44 -25.48 55.22
C PRO A 5 -11.19 -24.25 54.67
N THR A 6 -10.89 -22.97 54.93
CA THR A 6 -9.64 -22.19 54.99
C THR A 6 -8.86 -22.20 53.67
N VAL A 7 -9.27 -21.34 52.73
CA VAL A 7 -8.36 -20.74 51.74
C VAL A 7 -8.79 -19.28 51.52
N LEU A 8 -8.06 -18.38 52.17
CA LEU A 8 -7.87 -16.99 51.73
C LEU A 8 -6.47 -16.60 52.20
N ILE A 9 -5.69 -15.99 51.29
CA ILE A 9 -4.77 -14.85 51.49
C ILE A 9 -3.43 -14.98 50.72
N LEU A 10 -3.21 -13.95 49.88
CA LEU A 10 -1.99 -13.32 49.33
C LEU A 10 -1.17 -14.09 48.26
N LEU A 11 -1.14 -13.64 47.00
CA LEU A 11 -0.37 -12.52 46.40
C LEU A 11 1.16 -12.70 46.48
N ILE A 12 1.79 -12.41 45.33
CA ILE A 12 3.23 -12.28 45.03
C ILE A 12 3.84 -13.52 44.34
N SER A 13 3.66 -13.61 43.01
CA SER A 13 4.69 -14.11 42.07
C SER A 13 4.22 -14.02 40.59
N ALA A 14 3.56 -12.92 40.20
CA ALA A 14 3.13 -12.68 38.81
C ALA A 14 3.88 -11.50 38.16
N VAL A 15 5.11 -11.21 38.61
CA VAL A 15 5.91 -10.06 38.13
C VAL A 15 7.24 -10.50 37.46
N GLY A 16 7.55 -11.80 37.41
CA GLY A 16 8.87 -12.27 36.96
C GLY A 16 8.96 -12.93 35.58
N PHE A 17 7.86 -13.25 34.91
CA PHE A 17 7.91 -14.16 33.75
C PHE A 17 7.10 -13.72 32.51
N LEU A 18 6.51 -12.53 32.52
CA LEU A 18 5.83 -11.93 31.36
C LEU A 18 6.55 -10.67 30.81
N PHE A 19 7.76 -10.38 31.30
CA PHE A 19 8.55 -9.21 30.88
C PHE A 19 9.69 -9.55 29.89
N PHE A 20 9.81 -10.80 29.43
CA PHE A 20 10.92 -11.21 28.56
C PHE A 20 10.52 -11.62 27.13
N TRP A 21 9.28 -11.33 26.71
CA TRP A 21 8.79 -11.66 25.36
C TRP A 21 7.95 -10.55 24.69
N ILE A 22 8.21 -9.28 25.03
CA ILE A 22 7.59 -8.09 24.40
C ILE A 22 8.62 -7.08 23.84
N ASN A 23 9.93 -7.34 23.99
CA ASN A 23 10.99 -6.47 23.45
C ASN A 23 11.83 -7.20 22.39
N SER A 24 11.32 -7.33 21.16
CA SER A 24 12.17 -7.56 19.97
C SER A 24 11.56 -7.22 18.61
N GLN A 25 10.41 -6.54 18.54
CA GLN A 25 9.87 -6.02 17.25
C GLN A 25 9.59 -4.51 17.26
N TRP A 26 10.32 -3.78 18.10
CA TRP A 26 10.31 -2.32 18.05
C TRP A 26 11.42 -1.88 17.12
N SER A 27 11.07 -1.68 15.84
CA SER A 27 11.88 -0.83 14.97
C SER A 27 12.04 0.51 15.70
N SER A 28 13.30 0.88 15.94
CA SER A 28 13.64 2.17 16.54
C SER A 28 13.01 3.30 15.71
N PRO A 29 12.67 4.44 16.33
CA PRO A 29 12.17 5.59 15.58
C PRO A 29 13.17 5.91 14.46
N VAL A 30 12.67 5.85 13.21
CA VAL A 30 13.42 6.20 12.01
C VAL A 30 13.92 7.62 12.19
N GLY A 31 15.22 7.75 12.47
CA GLY A 31 15.91 9.02 12.43
C GLY A 31 15.75 9.65 11.05
N ALA A 32 15.88 10.97 10.97
CA ALA A 32 15.84 11.69 9.70
C ALA A 32 16.67 10.94 8.62
N PRO A 33 16.16 10.84 7.38
CA PRO A 33 16.80 10.05 6.34
C PRO A 33 18.28 10.43 6.25
N SER A 34 19.16 9.46 6.43
CA SER A 34 20.56 9.63 6.08
C SER A 34 20.61 10.05 4.62
N ALA A 35 21.32 11.15 4.34
CA ALA A 35 21.51 11.62 2.98
C ALA A 35 21.97 10.45 2.10
N PRO A 36 21.36 10.25 0.92
CA PRO A 36 21.76 9.16 0.04
C PRO A 36 23.26 9.28 -0.26
N PRO A 37 23.99 8.15 -0.41
CA PRO A 37 25.36 8.19 -0.87
C PRO A 37 25.43 8.99 -2.19
N PRO A 38 26.54 9.72 -2.44
CA PRO A 38 26.64 10.65 -3.56
C PRO A 38 26.25 9.95 -4.86
N ALA A 39 25.28 10.54 -5.56
CA ALA A 39 24.73 10.02 -6.80
C ALA A 39 25.83 9.93 -7.86
N ASN A 40 26.36 8.72 -8.08
CA ASN A 40 26.86 8.39 -9.40
C ASN A 40 25.69 8.61 -10.37
N LEU A 41 25.92 9.37 -11.43
CA LEU A 41 24.90 9.55 -12.47
C LEU A 41 24.37 8.17 -12.89
N PRO A 42 23.03 7.99 -13.01
CA PRO A 42 22.46 6.71 -13.39
C PRO A 42 23.13 6.20 -14.67
N LYS A 43 23.53 4.93 -14.70
CA LYS A 43 24.21 4.39 -15.88
C LYS A 43 23.17 4.24 -16.99
N LEU A 44 23.36 4.98 -18.08
CA LEU A 44 22.52 4.82 -19.27
C LEU A 44 23.10 3.72 -20.16
N ARG A 45 22.37 2.62 -20.32
CA ARG A 45 22.70 1.53 -21.27
C ARG A 45 21.92 1.74 -22.55
N THR A 46 22.59 1.77 -23.69
CA THR A 46 21.93 1.94 -24.99
C THR A 46 21.90 0.61 -25.72
N PHE A 47 20.71 0.19 -26.14
CA PHE A 47 20.50 -1.00 -26.96
C PHE A 47 19.99 -0.60 -28.34
N ILE A 48 20.33 -1.38 -29.37
CA ILE A 48 20.04 -1.06 -30.76
C ILE A 48 19.55 -2.34 -31.47
N ASN A 49 18.47 -2.26 -32.23
CA ASN A 49 17.99 -3.39 -33.06
C ASN A 49 18.71 -3.45 -34.42
N PRO A 50 18.53 -4.53 -35.21
CA PRO A 50 19.11 -4.62 -36.56
C PRO A 50 18.69 -3.52 -37.53
N GLN A 51 17.59 -2.81 -37.26
CA GLN A 51 17.08 -1.69 -38.05
C GLN A 51 17.70 -0.34 -37.63
N GLY A 52 18.57 -0.31 -36.62
CA GLY A 52 19.22 0.90 -36.13
C GLY A 52 18.38 1.73 -35.14
N HIS A 53 17.20 1.26 -34.72
CA HIS A 53 16.44 1.91 -33.66
C HIS A 53 17.12 1.66 -32.31
N SER A 54 17.28 2.71 -31.52
CA SER A 54 17.93 2.65 -30.21
C SER A 54 16.97 2.93 -29.07
N ALA A 55 17.18 2.27 -27.94
CA ALA A 55 16.50 2.54 -26.68
C ALA A 55 17.52 2.74 -25.56
N GLY A 56 17.28 3.75 -24.71
CA GLY A 56 18.13 4.06 -23.56
C GLY A 56 17.50 3.56 -22.27
N VAL A 57 18.18 2.67 -21.56
CA VAL A 57 17.71 2.07 -20.31
C VAL A 57 18.54 2.58 -19.14
N SER A 58 17.85 3.05 -18.09
CA SER A 58 18.45 3.45 -16.82
C SER A 58 17.83 2.66 -15.68
N THR A 59 18.67 2.13 -14.79
CA THR A 59 18.24 1.33 -13.64
C THR A 59 18.98 1.77 -12.37
N PRO A 60 18.72 2.98 -11.84
CA PRO A 60 19.49 3.56 -10.73
C PRO A 60 19.49 2.71 -9.44
N LEU A 61 18.39 2.04 -9.09
CA LEU A 61 18.35 1.15 -7.94
C LEU A 61 19.21 -0.09 -8.18
N LEU A 62 19.10 -0.71 -9.35
CA LEU A 62 19.96 -1.85 -9.72
C LEU A 62 21.45 -1.46 -9.80
N ASP A 63 21.73 -0.26 -10.30
CA ASP A 63 23.08 0.29 -10.45
C ASP A 63 23.76 0.59 -9.10
N SER A 64 22.98 0.65 -8.01
CA SER A 64 23.52 0.82 -6.66
C SER A 64 24.23 -0.44 -6.13
N PHE A 65 24.05 -1.60 -6.79
CA PHE A 65 24.70 -2.86 -6.43
C PHE A 65 26.02 -3.04 -7.18
N SER A 66 27.06 -3.39 -6.44
CA SER A 66 28.40 -3.62 -6.97
C SER A 66 28.70 -5.10 -7.08
N TYR A 67 29.12 -5.55 -8.25
CA TYR A 67 29.50 -6.94 -8.47
C TYR A 67 30.78 -7.27 -7.71
N PRO A 68 30.77 -8.26 -6.78
CA PRO A 68 31.94 -8.56 -5.95
C PRO A 68 33.00 -9.41 -6.66
N GLY A 69 32.74 -9.84 -7.91
CA GLY A 69 33.63 -10.72 -8.67
C GLY A 69 33.27 -12.20 -8.53
N ASP A 70 33.67 -12.99 -9.53
CA ASP A 70 33.34 -14.41 -9.66
C ASP A 70 33.75 -15.24 -8.41
N THR A 71 34.89 -14.93 -7.80
CA THR A 71 35.39 -15.65 -6.61
C THR A 71 34.43 -15.53 -5.42
N ALA A 72 33.96 -14.31 -5.12
CA ALA A 72 33.05 -14.09 -4.00
C ALA A 72 31.70 -14.78 -4.21
N VAL A 73 31.21 -14.81 -5.45
CA VAL A 73 30.00 -15.53 -5.85
C VAL A 73 30.18 -17.03 -5.62
N CYS A 74 31.31 -17.58 -6.06
CA CYS A 74 31.65 -18.98 -5.85
C CYS A 74 31.72 -19.36 -4.38
N ASP A 75 32.41 -18.57 -3.56
CA ASP A 75 32.54 -18.82 -2.14
C ASP A 75 31.17 -18.87 -1.45
N ARG A 76 30.26 -17.96 -1.82
CA ARG A 76 28.89 -17.98 -1.27
C ARG A 76 28.09 -19.20 -1.72
N ILE A 77 28.18 -19.61 -2.98
CA ILE A 77 27.53 -20.84 -3.47
C ILE A 77 28.03 -22.07 -2.72
N VAL A 78 29.33 -22.16 -2.42
CA VAL A 78 29.90 -23.26 -1.63
C VAL A 78 29.32 -23.29 -0.21
N VAL A 79 29.12 -22.13 0.42
CA VAL A 79 28.47 -22.04 1.73
C VAL A 79 27.03 -22.55 1.66
N LEU A 80 26.25 -22.10 0.67
CA LEU A 80 24.86 -22.51 0.52
C LEU A 80 24.74 -24.03 0.24
N LYS A 81 25.62 -24.60 -0.59
CA LYS A 81 25.64 -26.05 -0.88
C LYS A 81 25.89 -26.91 0.36
N LYS A 82 26.72 -26.46 1.32
CA LYS A 82 27.00 -27.24 2.54
C LYS A 82 25.76 -27.46 3.41
N VAL A 83 24.74 -26.61 3.28
CA VAL A 83 23.52 -26.70 4.08
C VAL A 83 22.45 -27.57 3.41
N TYR A 84 22.56 -27.80 2.09
CA TYR A 84 21.64 -28.66 1.33
C TYR A 84 22.33 -29.96 0.91
N ASP A 85 22.10 -31.02 1.68
CA ASP A 85 22.62 -32.38 1.42
C ASP A 85 21.75 -33.16 0.43
N THR A 86 21.25 -32.52 -0.63
CA THR A 86 20.43 -33.20 -1.66
C THR A 86 20.96 -32.93 -3.06
N ASP A 87 21.43 -34.01 -3.71
CA ASP A 87 21.77 -34.08 -5.13
C ASP A 87 20.64 -33.62 -6.07
N ASP A 88 19.40 -33.50 -5.56
CA ASP A 88 18.21 -33.06 -6.31
C ASP A 88 17.93 -31.54 -6.26
N LEU A 89 18.55 -30.78 -5.34
CA LEU A 89 18.36 -29.33 -5.26
C LEU A 89 19.62 -28.59 -5.74
N LEU A 90 19.64 -28.46 -7.07
CA LEU A 90 20.36 -27.48 -7.88
C LEU A 90 21.75 -27.91 -8.38
N ASP A 91 21.77 -28.17 -9.68
CA ASP A 91 22.79 -27.71 -10.61
C ASP A 91 22.90 -26.17 -10.56
N VAL A 92 23.34 -25.62 -9.42
CA VAL A 92 23.98 -24.28 -9.34
C VAL A 92 25.29 -24.29 -10.15
N GLY A 93 25.67 -25.46 -10.67
CA GLY A 93 26.82 -25.85 -11.47
C GLY A 93 28.16 -25.29 -11.01
N ASP A 94 29.15 -25.51 -11.85
CA ASP A 94 30.52 -25.13 -11.60
C ASP A 94 30.67 -23.61 -11.83
N CYS A 95 30.70 -22.85 -10.74
CA CYS A 95 30.95 -21.42 -10.79
C CYS A 95 32.43 -21.11 -11.16
N GLY A 96 33.32 -22.13 -11.17
CA GLY A 96 34.76 -21.99 -11.37
C GLY A 96 35.19 -21.46 -12.75
N ASN A 97 34.26 -21.28 -13.69
CA ASN A 97 34.55 -20.83 -15.05
C ASN A 97 33.70 -19.66 -15.55
N LEU A 98 33.03 -18.91 -14.66
CA LEU A 98 32.17 -17.77 -15.07
C LEU A 98 32.89 -16.75 -15.97
N SER A 99 34.15 -16.43 -15.67
CA SER A 99 35.00 -15.53 -16.46
C SER A 99 35.42 -16.10 -17.82
N ASN A 100 35.40 -17.42 -17.99
CA ASN A 100 35.83 -18.12 -19.22
C ASN A 100 34.67 -18.33 -20.20
N LEU A 101 33.43 -18.07 -19.77
CA LEU A 101 32.24 -18.15 -20.63
C LEU A 101 32.25 -17.02 -21.66
N ALA A 102 31.70 -17.31 -22.85
CA ALA A 102 31.38 -16.26 -23.81
C ALA A 102 30.41 -15.25 -23.16
N THR A 103 30.48 -13.97 -23.54
CA THR A 103 29.67 -12.89 -22.93
C THR A 103 28.19 -13.22 -22.78
N PHE A 104 27.62 -13.87 -23.81
CA PHE A 104 26.24 -14.34 -23.82
C PHE A 104 25.97 -15.37 -22.71
N ASP A 105 26.77 -16.45 -22.70
CA ASP A 105 26.64 -17.54 -21.74
C ASP A 105 26.91 -17.04 -20.32
N ARG A 106 27.85 -16.11 -20.16
CA ARG A 106 28.13 -15.46 -18.88
C ARG A 106 26.92 -14.67 -18.38
N SER A 107 26.30 -13.83 -19.23
CA SER A 107 25.12 -13.05 -18.84
C SER A 107 23.96 -13.96 -18.43
N ALA A 108 23.67 -14.99 -19.22
CA ALA A 108 22.61 -15.94 -18.92
C ALA A 108 22.91 -16.70 -17.62
N ARG A 109 24.16 -17.10 -17.40
CA ARG A 109 24.58 -17.81 -16.20
C ARG A 109 24.50 -16.95 -14.94
N LEU A 110 24.88 -15.68 -15.02
CA LEU A 110 24.76 -14.74 -13.91
C LEU A 110 23.28 -14.52 -13.53
N ALA A 111 22.38 -14.42 -14.52
CA ALA A 111 20.95 -14.31 -14.28
C ALA A 111 20.36 -15.57 -13.62
N ASP A 112 20.73 -16.76 -14.10
CA ASP A 112 20.36 -18.05 -13.49
C ASP A 112 20.83 -18.17 -12.02
N LEU A 113 22.07 -17.76 -11.74
CA LEU A 113 22.61 -17.74 -10.39
C LEU A 113 21.88 -16.74 -9.48
N ALA A 114 21.50 -15.58 -10.02
CA ALA A 114 20.75 -14.57 -9.27
C ALA A 114 19.39 -15.08 -8.78
N GLU A 115 18.74 -15.94 -9.54
CA GLU A 115 17.47 -16.57 -9.15
C GLU A 115 17.66 -17.64 -8.07
N LYS A 116 18.71 -18.47 -8.22
CA LYS A 116 18.96 -19.63 -7.35
C LYS A 116 19.43 -19.25 -5.96
N ILE A 117 20.32 -18.26 -5.84
CA ILE A 117 20.98 -17.89 -4.57
C ILE A 117 19.97 -17.49 -3.48
N PRO A 118 19.05 -16.53 -3.70
CA PRO A 118 18.07 -16.14 -2.67
C PRO A 118 17.06 -17.25 -2.38
N SER A 119 16.68 -18.03 -3.40
CA SER A 119 15.75 -19.16 -3.24
C SER A 119 16.31 -20.24 -2.32
N LEU A 120 17.60 -20.57 -2.48
CA LEU A 120 18.34 -21.44 -1.56
C LEU A 120 18.46 -20.83 -0.17
N SER A 121 18.82 -19.56 -0.09
CA SER A 121 18.97 -18.86 1.18
C SER A 121 17.68 -18.87 2.01
N ARG A 122 16.53 -18.66 1.37
CA ARG A 122 15.21 -18.63 2.02
C ARG A 122 14.73 -20.00 2.48
N ALA A 123 15.09 -21.06 1.76
CA ALA A 123 14.76 -22.41 2.19
C ALA A 123 15.58 -22.81 3.44
N ASN A 124 16.57 -22.01 3.85
CA ASN A 124 17.53 -22.36 4.88
C ASN A 124 17.11 -21.69 6.19
N SER A 125 16.50 -22.47 7.08
CA SER A 125 16.06 -21.99 8.40
C SER A 125 17.20 -21.59 9.33
N GLU A 126 18.46 -21.93 9.00
CA GLU A 126 19.63 -21.56 9.80
C GLU A 126 20.16 -20.17 9.50
N LEU A 127 19.82 -19.59 8.33
CA LEU A 127 20.26 -18.25 7.95
C LEU A 127 19.40 -17.17 8.62
N SER A 128 20.07 -16.15 9.14
CA SER A 128 19.42 -14.95 9.63
C SER A 128 18.80 -14.13 8.49
N ALA A 129 17.87 -13.23 8.82
CA ALA A 129 17.28 -12.30 7.85
C ALA A 129 18.35 -11.40 7.20
N ASP A 130 19.38 -11.02 7.94
CA ASP A 130 20.50 -10.23 7.42
C ASP A 130 21.33 -11.01 6.39
N GLU A 131 21.53 -12.31 6.61
CA GLU A 131 22.21 -13.18 5.64
C GLU A 131 21.37 -13.40 4.37
N GLN A 132 20.05 -13.55 4.52
CA GLN A 132 19.12 -13.61 3.39
C GLN A 132 19.13 -12.30 2.58
N ASP A 133 19.16 -11.15 3.25
CA ASP A 133 19.28 -9.84 2.60
C ASP A 133 20.62 -9.67 1.87
N GLN A 134 21.71 -10.20 2.43
CA GLN A 134 23.00 -10.23 1.74
C GLN A 134 22.95 -11.08 0.46
N ASP A 135 22.23 -12.19 0.47
CA ASP A 135 22.04 -13.04 -0.71
C ASP A 135 21.18 -12.37 -1.78
N VAL A 136 20.15 -11.62 -1.38
CA VAL A 136 19.37 -10.78 -2.30
C VAL A 136 20.25 -9.68 -2.91
N ALA A 137 21.06 -9.01 -2.09
CA ALA A 137 22.00 -7.99 -2.59
C ALA A 137 23.04 -8.59 -3.56
N LEU A 138 23.53 -9.79 -3.28
CA LEU A 138 24.42 -10.53 -4.18
C LEU A 138 23.72 -10.86 -5.50
N ALA A 139 22.50 -11.40 -5.46
CA ALA A 139 21.70 -11.70 -6.64
C ALA A 139 21.48 -10.45 -7.53
N LEU A 140 21.15 -9.32 -6.93
CA LEU A 140 20.98 -8.07 -7.66
C LEU A 140 22.29 -7.56 -8.27
N SER A 141 23.42 -7.77 -7.59
CA SER A 141 24.74 -7.47 -8.17
C SER A 141 25.06 -8.35 -9.39
N LEU A 142 24.59 -9.61 -9.41
CA LEU A 142 24.72 -10.52 -10.55
C LEU A 142 23.86 -10.04 -11.72
N LEU A 143 22.61 -9.63 -11.48
CA LEU A 143 21.74 -9.08 -12.53
C LEU A 143 22.28 -7.78 -13.11
N ARG A 144 22.80 -6.90 -12.25
CA ARG A 144 23.50 -5.67 -12.67
C ARG A 144 24.69 -6.00 -13.58
N GLU A 145 25.52 -6.97 -13.20
CA GLU A 145 26.68 -7.40 -13.99
C GLU A 145 26.28 -8.07 -15.30
N ALA A 146 25.27 -8.95 -15.26
CA ALA A 146 24.70 -9.59 -16.44
C ALA A 146 24.23 -8.54 -17.46
N LEU A 147 23.54 -7.49 -17.00
CA LEU A 147 23.08 -6.40 -17.85
C LEU A 147 24.24 -5.54 -18.38
N ASP A 148 25.31 -5.37 -17.60
CA ASP A 148 26.46 -4.54 -17.94
C ASP A 148 27.37 -5.11 -19.03
N ILE A 149 27.50 -6.43 -19.08
CA ILE A 149 28.34 -7.11 -20.07
C ILE A 149 27.64 -7.33 -21.40
N LEU A 150 26.30 -7.14 -21.47
CA LEU A 150 25.56 -7.34 -22.70
C LEU A 150 25.97 -6.31 -23.76
N PRO A 151 26.24 -6.76 -25.00
CA PRO A 151 26.50 -5.83 -26.09
C PRO A 151 25.22 -5.09 -26.52
N PRO A 152 25.33 -3.87 -27.08
CA PRO A 152 24.17 -3.05 -27.45
C PRO A 152 23.17 -3.72 -28.41
N ASP A 153 23.60 -4.67 -29.22
CA ASP A 153 22.77 -5.37 -30.20
C ASP A 153 21.89 -6.48 -29.59
N ARG A 154 21.79 -6.56 -28.24
CA ARG A 154 21.07 -7.62 -27.50
C ARG A 154 19.92 -7.14 -26.61
N PRO A 155 18.97 -6.33 -27.10
CA PRO A 155 17.83 -5.87 -26.30
C PRO A 155 16.95 -7.01 -25.75
N ALA A 156 16.79 -8.11 -26.50
CA ALA A 156 16.01 -9.27 -26.04
C ALA A 156 16.60 -9.95 -24.80
N MET A 157 17.93 -9.99 -24.68
CA MET A 157 18.58 -10.54 -23.49
C MET A 157 18.53 -9.59 -22.31
N ALA A 158 18.64 -8.28 -22.57
CA ALA A 158 18.47 -7.27 -21.53
C ALA A 158 17.08 -7.38 -20.89
N MET A 159 16.04 -7.61 -21.70
CA MET A 159 14.69 -7.95 -21.22
C MET A 159 14.71 -9.16 -20.28
N THR A 160 15.30 -10.29 -20.71
CA THR A 160 15.37 -11.50 -19.89
C THR A 160 16.11 -11.27 -18.57
N VAL A 161 17.23 -10.54 -18.57
CA VAL A 161 17.95 -10.20 -17.32
C VAL A 161 17.06 -9.39 -16.37
N LEU A 162 16.31 -8.41 -16.91
CA LEU A 162 15.40 -7.59 -16.13
C LEU A 162 14.18 -8.37 -15.62
N GLU A 163 13.77 -9.46 -16.27
CA GLU A 163 12.69 -10.33 -15.78
C GLU A 163 13.08 -10.98 -14.44
N HIS A 164 14.35 -11.31 -14.21
CA HIS A 164 14.83 -11.92 -12.97
C HIS A 164 14.89 -10.94 -11.77
N THR A 165 14.58 -9.65 -11.93
CA THR A 165 14.62 -8.70 -10.79
C THR A 165 13.53 -8.95 -9.75
N TRP A 166 12.59 -9.85 -10.04
CA TRP A 166 11.59 -10.35 -9.08
C TRP A 166 12.23 -10.91 -7.80
N VAL A 167 13.50 -11.35 -7.84
CA VAL A 167 14.28 -11.81 -6.67
C VAL A 167 14.35 -10.76 -5.55
N ALA A 168 14.15 -9.48 -5.86
CA ALA A 168 14.07 -8.43 -4.84
C ALA A 168 12.88 -8.62 -3.88
N SER A 169 11.84 -9.38 -4.26
CA SER A 169 10.73 -9.76 -3.37
C SER A 169 11.15 -10.66 -2.20
N PHE A 170 12.37 -11.21 -2.24
CA PHE A 170 12.94 -11.94 -1.12
C PHE A 170 13.61 -11.04 -0.08
N ALA A 171 13.81 -9.75 -0.37
CA ALA A 171 14.35 -8.81 0.60
C ALA A 171 13.43 -8.69 1.82
N SER A 172 14.04 -8.56 3.00
CA SER A 172 13.33 -8.35 4.24
C SER A 172 12.69 -6.95 4.29
N GLN A 173 11.76 -6.78 5.21
CA GLN A 173 11.15 -5.47 5.48
C GLN A 173 12.13 -4.43 6.04
N ASN A 174 13.36 -4.83 6.39
CA ASN A 174 14.42 -3.95 6.93
C ASN A 174 15.59 -3.78 5.95
N PHE A 175 15.44 -4.19 4.69
CA PHE A 175 16.48 -4.11 3.67
C PHE A 175 17.08 -2.69 3.54
N PRO A 176 18.35 -2.48 3.95
CA PRO A 176 18.89 -1.13 4.22
C PRO A 176 19.24 -0.32 2.96
N ARG A 177 18.89 -0.81 1.76
CA ARG A 177 19.27 -0.20 0.47
C ARG A 177 18.17 0.69 -0.11
N HIS A 178 17.08 0.91 0.61
CA HIS A 178 16.00 1.80 0.20
C HIS A 178 15.33 2.39 1.44
N ASP A 179 14.80 3.61 1.31
CA ASP A 179 14.03 4.26 2.36
C ASP A 179 12.61 4.59 1.82
N PRO A 180 11.55 3.99 2.40
CA PRO A 180 11.55 3.01 3.47
C PRO A 180 11.98 1.63 2.91
N PRO A 181 12.62 0.78 3.74
CA PRO A 181 13.14 -0.51 3.29
C PRO A 181 12.11 -1.43 2.63
N PHE A 182 10.89 -1.53 3.18
CA PHE A 182 9.86 -2.44 2.67
C PHE A 182 9.38 -2.11 1.24
N LEU A 183 9.60 -0.89 0.73
CA LEU A 183 9.25 -0.52 -0.64
C LEU A 183 10.31 -0.92 -1.67
N PHE A 184 11.44 -1.48 -1.25
CA PHE A 184 12.56 -1.75 -2.14
C PHE A 184 12.16 -2.59 -3.37
N ALA A 185 11.50 -3.74 -3.15
CA ALA A 185 11.13 -4.65 -4.22
C ALA A 185 10.19 -3.99 -5.25
N SER A 186 9.19 -3.25 -4.76
CA SER A 186 8.23 -2.55 -5.62
C SER A 186 8.90 -1.38 -6.35
N ALA A 187 9.78 -0.63 -5.70
CA ALA A 187 10.53 0.43 -6.37
C ALA A 187 11.43 -0.12 -7.49
N LEU A 188 12.11 -1.25 -7.25
CA LEU A 188 12.92 -1.91 -8.28
C LEU A 188 12.05 -2.43 -9.43
N ASN A 189 10.91 -3.06 -9.14
CA ASN A 189 9.99 -3.56 -10.17
C ASN A 189 9.41 -2.45 -11.05
N VAL A 190 9.14 -1.25 -10.49
CA VAL A 190 8.73 -0.09 -11.30
C VAL A 190 9.86 0.32 -12.25
N GLU A 191 11.08 0.44 -11.74
CA GLU A 191 12.26 0.82 -12.52
C GLU A 191 12.53 -0.17 -13.66
N THR A 192 12.60 -1.46 -13.34
CA THR A 192 12.93 -2.51 -14.30
C THR A 192 11.78 -2.78 -15.25
N GLY A 193 10.54 -2.60 -14.80
CA GLY A 193 9.35 -2.64 -15.66
C GLY A 193 9.35 -1.52 -16.71
N LYS A 194 9.68 -0.27 -16.32
CA LYS A 194 9.83 0.85 -17.27
C LYS A 194 10.93 0.59 -18.29
N ALA A 195 12.07 0.05 -17.83
CA ALA A 195 13.15 -0.39 -18.71
C ALA A 195 12.69 -1.48 -19.72
N GLN A 196 11.88 -2.44 -19.28
CA GLN A 196 11.36 -3.49 -20.15
C GLN A 196 10.38 -2.95 -21.19
N ILE A 197 9.50 -2.01 -20.83
CA ILE A 197 8.59 -1.35 -21.78
C ILE A 197 9.39 -0.62 -22.86
N GLU A 198 10.44 0.10 -22.48
CA GLU A 198 11.31 0.84 -23.39
C GLU A 198 12.11 -0.08 -24.34
N LEU A 199 12.54 -1.25 -23.86
CA LEU A 199 13.23 -2.25 -24.67
C LEU A 199 12.31 -3.02 -25.61
N CYS A 200 11.02 -3.13 -25.29
CA CYS A 200 10.12 -4.03 -26.02
C CYS A 200 10.15 -3.78 -27.55
N PRO A 201 9.99 -2.54 -28.08
CA PRO A 201 9.93 -2.29 -29.51
C PRO A 201 11.20 -2.69 -30.28
N ILE A 202 12.34 -2.74 -29.60
CA ILE A 202 13.64 -3.10 -30.19
C ILE A 202 14.04 -4.56 -29.87
N SER A 203 13.32 -5.25 -28.99
CA SER A 203 13.61 -6.63 -28.57
C SER A 203 13.21 -7.71 -29.59
N GLY A 204 12.47 -7.35 -30.64
CA GLY A 204 11.91 -8.31 -31.60
C GLY A 204 10.59 -8.96 -31.15
N ARG A 205 10.05 -8.54 -29.99
CA ARG A 205 8.69 -8.91 -29.56
C ARG A 205 7.63 -8.28 -30.45
N SER A 206 6.60 -9.04 -30.77
CA SER A 206 5.44 -8.57 -31.57
C SER A 206 4.28 -8.07 -30.71
N ASP A 207 4.32 -8.29 -29.39
CA ASP A 207 3.22 -8.03 -28.47
C ASP A 207 3.40 -6.73 -27.65
N CYS A 208 4.31 -5.84 -28.03
CA CYS A 208 4.66 -4.64 -27.26
C CYS A 208 3.48 -3.69 -26.98
N ASP A 209 2.55 -3.59 -27.94
CA ASP A 209 1.34 -2.80 -27.77
C ASP A 209 0.45 -3.32 -26.64
N SER A 210 0.58 -4.59 -26.25
CA SER A 210 -0.13 -5.26 -25.16
C SER A 210 0.77 -5.67 -23.98
N PHE A 211 2.09 -5.57 -24.13
CA PHE A 211 3.05 -6.02 -23.14
C PHE A 211 2.95 -5.19 -21.86
N ILE A 212 2.93 -5.89 -20.72
CA ILE A 212 2.94 -5.34 -19.37
C ILE A 212 3.87 -6.22 -18.55
N PRO A 213 5.00 -5.68 -18.04
CA PRO A 213 5.90 -6.42 -17.17
C PRO A 213 5.19 -7.01 -15.95
N SER A 214 5.62 -8.20 -15.55
CA SER A 214 5.05 -8.89 -14.38
C SER A 214 5.23 -8.05 -13.11
N GLY A 215 4.20 -8.00 -12.26
CA GLY A 215 4.22 -7.24 -10.99
C GLY A 215 4.23 -5.70 -11.12
N MET A 216 4.38 -5.13 -12.32
CA MET A 216 4.53 -3.68 -12.48
C MET A 216 3.32 -2.87 -12.01
N ILE A 217 2.10 -3.37 -12.24
CA ILE A 217 0.87 -2.69 -11.81
C ILE A 217 0.80 -2.58 -10.28
N ASP A 218 1.07 -3.69 -9.59
CA ASP A 218 1.04 -3.74 -8.12
C ASP A 218 2.15 -2.86 -7.54
N ALA A 219 3.33 -2.93 -8.13
CA ALA A 219 4.48 -2.13 -7.75
C ALA A 219 4.24 -0.61 -7.91
N LEU A 220 3.70 -0.18 -9.06
CA LEU A 220 3.30 1.22 -9.28
C LEU A 220 2.22 1.66 -8.28
N THR A 221 1.25 0.78 -8.00
CA THR A 221 0.17 1.07 -7.06
C THR A 221 0.72 1.26 -5.64
N GLU A 222 1.61 0.39 -5.19
CA GLU A 222 2.20 0.45 -3.86
C GLU A 222 3.11 1.68 -3.69
N VAL A 223 4.06 1.88 -4.62
CA VAL A 223 4.97 3.03 -4.62
C VAL A 223 4.18 4.33 -4.72
N GLY A 224 3.22 4.38 -5.64
CA GLY A 224 2.35 5.54 -5.87
C GLY A 224 1.53 5.91 -4.63
N ARG A 225 0.91 4.93 -3.94
CA ARG A 225 0.16 5.16 -2.69
C ARG A 225 1.08 5.68 -1.59
N TRP A 226 2.19 5.00 -1.35
CA TRP A 226 3.05 5.32 -0.21
C TRP A 226 3.77 6.66 -0.37
N ARG A 227 4.30 6.94 -1.57
CA ARG A 227 4.95 8.22 -1.88
C ARG A 227 3.96 9.35 -2.18
N SER A 228 2.66 9.02 -2.30
CA SER A 228 1.62 9.95 -2.77
C SER A 228 1.95 10.52 -4.16
N GLN A 229 2.40 9.66 -5.08
CA GLN A 229 2.75 10.01 -6.46
C GLN A 229 1.58 9.72 -7.39
N TYR A 230 0.84 10.77 -7.76
CA TYR A 230 -0.36 10.61 -8.59
C TYR A 230 -0.06 10.02 -9.98
N VAL A 231 1.10 10.36 -10.57
CA VAL A 231 1.49 9.91 -11.92
C VAL A 231 1.61 8.40 -11.97
N ASP A 232 2.27 7.78 -10.97
CA ASP A 232 2.45 6.33 -10.92
C ASP A 232 1.11 5.60 -10.73
N LEU A 233 0.16 6.18 -9.99
CA LEU A 233 -1.19 5.62 -9.84
C LEU A 233 -2.01 5.71 -11.13
N VAL A 234 -1.91 6.81 -11.86
CA VAL A 234 -2.56 6.93 -13.18
C VAL A 234 -1.95 5.94 -14.16
N GLU A 235 -0.62 5.81 -14.18
CA GLU A 235 0.09 4.81 -15.00
C GLU A 235 -0.35 3.38 -14.65
N ALA A 236 -0.46 3.04 -13.36
CA ALA A 236 -0.98 1.73 -12.93
C ALA A 236 -2.41 1.47 -13.44
N ALA A 237 -3.29 2.47 -13.36
CA ALA A 237 -4.66 2.36 -13.87
C ALA A 237 -4.72 2.19 -15.39
N ASP A 238 -3.87 2.91 -16.14
CA ASP A 238 -3.78 2.77 -17.59
C ASP A 238 -3.27 1.37 -17.98
N LEU A 239 -2.31 0.81 -17.25
CA LEU A 239 -1.85 -0.56 -17.44
C LEU A 239 -2.93 -1.61 -17.06
N LEU A 240 -3.76 -1.36 -16.04
CA LEU A 240 -4.90 -2.21 -15.70
C LEU A 240 -5.92 -2.26 -16.85
N GLU A 241 -6.27 -1.10 -17.38
CA GLU A 241 -7.21 -0.99 -18.51
C GLU A 241 -6.63 -1.65 -19.77
N LYS A 242 -5.34 -1.43 -20.06
CA LYS A 242 -4.62 -2.12 -21.13
C LYS A 242 -4.70 -3.64 -20.98
N ARG A 243 -4.36 -4.19 -19.80
CA ARG A 243 -4.45 -5.64 -19.51
C ARG A 243 -5.87 -6.17 -19.67
N TYR A 244 -6.86 -5.43 -19.22
CA TYR A 244 -8.25 -5.82 -19.33
C TYR A 244 -8.70 -5.86 -20.80
N SER A 245 -8.30 -4.88 -21.60
CA SER A 245 -8.66 -4.77 -23.02
C SER A 245 -8.18 -5.94 -23.88
N THR A 246 -7.12 -6.65 -23.46
CA THR A 246 -6.59 -7.81 -24.18
C THR A 246 -7.34 -9.11 -23.88
N LEU A 247 -8.27 -9.13 -22.90
CA LEU A 247 -9.01 -10.32 -22.52
C LEU A 247 -10.21 -10.55 -23.47
N PRO A 248 -10.23 -11.63 -24.27
CA PRO A 248 -11.40 -11.95 -25.07
C PRO A 248 -12.50 -12.51 -24.15
N LYS A 249 -13.59 -11.76 -23.99
CA LYS A 249 -14.75 -12.15 -23.15
C LYS A 249 -14.34 -12.49 -21.70
N PRO A 250 -13.93 -11.49 -20.90
CA PRO A 250 -13.51 -11.73 -19.52
C PRO A 250 -14.62 -12.42 -18.71
N ALA A 251 -14.24 -13.33 -17.83
CA ALA A 251 -15.18 -13.94 -16.90
C ALA A 251 -15.65 -12.90 -15.85
N LYS A 252 -16.85 -13.10 -15.29
CA LYS A 252 -17.44 -12.25 -14.25
C LYS A 252 -16.46 -11.83 -13.14
N GLN A 253 -15.64 -12.76 -12.64
CA GLN A 253 -14.66 -12.48 -11.58
C GLN A 253 -13.44 -11.68 -12.07
N GLN A 254 -13.05 -11.86 -13.34
CA GLN A 254 -11.97 -11.06 -13.93
C GLN A 254 -12.43 -9.61 -14.14
N GLU A 255 -13.67 -9.41 -14.60
CA GLU A 255 -14.26 -8.07 -14.72
C GLU A 255 -14.36 -7.37 -13.36
N LEU A 256 -14.79 -8.10 -12.32
CA LEU A 256 -14.86 -7.53 -10.97
C LEU A 256 -13.49 -7.09 -10.46
N ARG A 257 -12.48 -7.98 -10.52
CA ARG A 257 -11.11 -7.65 -10.08
C ARG A 257 -10.57 -6.43 -10.78
N TYR A 258 -10.70 -6.38 -12.12
CA TYR A 258 -10.34 -5.19 -12.88
C TYR A 258 -11.06 -3.94 -12.35
N ALA A 259 -12.39 -3.99 -12.23
CA ALA A 259 -13.17 -2.84 -11.80
C ALA A 259 -12.79 -2.34 -10.40
N GLN A 260 -12.54 -3.25 -9.45
CA GLN A 260 -12.13 -2.92 -8.08
C GLN A 260 -10.71 -2.36 -8.03
N ASP A 261 -9.73 -3.02 -8.67
CA ASP A 261 -8.34 -2.57 -8.69
C ASP A 261 -8.22 -1.20 -9.38
N PHE A 262 -8.95 -1.02 -10.48
CA PHE A 262 -9.00 0.22 -11.22
C PHE A 262 -9.63 1.35 -10.41
N ALA A 263 -10.80 1.10 -9.79
CA ALA A 263 -11.47 2.09 -8.96
C ALA A 263 -10.67 2.44 -7.70
N GLY A 264 -10.07 1.45 -7.03
CA GLY A 264 -9.21 1.67 -5.88
C GLY A 264 -7.99 2.53 -6.23
N THR A 265 -7.33 2.22 -7.34
CA THR A 265 -6.14 2.94 -7.82
C THR A 265 -6.45 4.39 -8.20
N LEU A 266 -7.47 4.60 -9.03
CA LEU A 266 -7.90 5.95 -9.43
C LEU A 266 -8.52 6.75 -8.28
N GLY A 267 -9.19 6.09 -7.34
CA GLY A 267 -9.72 6.72 -6.13
C GLY A 267 -8.60 7.32 -5.26
N TYR A 268 -7.50 6.58 -5.05
CA TYR A 268 -6.31 7.12 -4.37
C TYR A 268 -5.64 8.23 -5.18
N ALA A 269 -5.53 8.07 -6.51
CA ALA A 269 -4.96 9.11 -7.36
C ALA A 269 -5.78 10.43 -7.25
N ALA A 270 -7.10 10.33 -7.15
CA ALA A 270 -7.98 11.47 -7.00
C ALA A 270 -7.90 12.15 -5.62
N GLU A 271 -7.52 11.44 -4.56
CA GLU A 271 -7.26 12.05 -3.25
C GLU A 271 -6.02 12.96 -3.30
N ILE A 272 -5.02 12.57 -4.09
CA ILE A 272 -3.77 13.31 -4.27
C ILE A 272 -3.92 14.45 -5.29
N ALA A 273 -4.66 14.20 -6.38
CA ALA A 273 -4.89 15.18 -7.42
C ALA A 273 -5.66 16.41 -6.89
N SER A 274 -5.35 17.58 -7.46
CA SER A 274 -6.02 18.84 -7.12
C SER A 274 -7.03 19.25 -8.20
N GLY A 275 -8.03 20.03 -7.81
CA GLY A 275 -9.01 20.63 -8.71
C GLY A 275 -9.77 19.62 -9.58
N ASP A 276 -10.04 20.02 -10.83
CA ASP A 276 -10.87 19.26 -11.78
C ASP A 276 -10.30 17.89 -12.14
N GLN A 277 -8.98 17.72 -12.05
CA GLN A 277 -8.34 16.43 -12.34
C GLN A 277 -8.84 15.34 -11.38
N SER A 278 -9.05 15.67 -10.09
CA SER A 278 -9.61 14.74 -9.11
C SER A 278 -11.00 14.24 -9.54
N ILE A 279 -11.85 15.14 -10.03
CA ILE A 279 -13.21 14.84 -10.49
C ILE A 279 -13.18 13.93 -11.72
N VAL A 280 -12.30 14.20 -12.68
CA VAL A 280 -12.13 13.37 -13.89
C VAL A 280 -11.73 11.94 -13.52
N LEU A 281 -10.77 11.77 -12.61
CA LEU A 281 -10.31 10.46 -12.17
C LEU A 281 -11.42 9.68 -11.44
N LEU A 282 -12.20 10.33 -10.56
CA LEU A 282 -13.31 9.68 -9.85
C LEU A 282 -14.42 9.23 -10.80
N ARG A 283 -14.78 10.06 -11.80
CA ARG A 283 -15.76 9.67 -12.81
C ARG A 283 -15.27 8.49 -13.65
N ARG A 284 -13.97 8.45 -13.99
CA ARG A 284 -13.34 7.33 -14.68
C ARG A 284 -13.37 6.06 -13.82
N ALA A 285 -13.09 6.18 -12.51
CA ALA A 285 -13.08 5.07 -11.54
C ALA A 285 -14.45 4.38 -11.39
N ILE A 286 -15.54 5.14 -11.41
CA ILE A 286 -16.92 4.61 -11.19
C ILE A 286 -17.37 3.71 -12.34
N GLY A 287 -17.00 4.03 -13.57
CA GLY A 287 -17.54 3.41 -14.79
C GLY A 287 -17.49 1.88 -14.82
N PRO A 288 -16.31 1.25 -14.66
CA PRO A 288 -16.20 -0.22 -14.66
C PRO A 288 -17.03 -0.90 -13.57
N LEU A 289 -17.03 -0.36 -12.34
CA LEU A 289 -17.79 -0.94 -11.23
C LEU A 289 -19.29 -0.84 -11.43
N SER A 290 -19.79 0.31 -11.91
CA SER A 290 -21.21 0.47 -12.20
C SER A 290 -21.67 -0.49 -13.29
N ARG A 291 -20.92 -0.62 -14.39
CA ARG A 291 -21.25 -1.59 -15.46
C ARG A 291 -21.25 -3.04 -14.96
N TRP A 292 -20.27 -3.38 -14.13
CA TRP A 292 -20.21 -4.72 -13.54
C TRP A 292 -21.43 -4.98 -12.64
N LEU A 293 -21.80 -4.02 -11.79
CA LEU A 293 -22.96 -4.11 -10.91
C LEU A 293 -24.27 -4.24 -11.69
N ASP A 294 -24.45 -3.45 -12.76
CA ASP A 294 -25.63 -3.50 -13.62
C ASP A 294 -25.78 -4.87 -14.30
N THR A 295 -24.65 -5.45 -14.72
CA THR A 295 -24.63 -6.73 -15.47
C THR A 295 -24.80 -7.93 -14.53
N TYR A 296 -24.13 -7.92 -13.38
CA TYR A 296 -23.97 -9.11 -12.55
C TYR A 296 -24.59 -9.00 -11.15
N GLY A 297 -25.01 -7.82 -10.70
CA GLY A 297 -25.42 -7.57 -9.32
C GLY A 297 -26.49 -8.55 -8.82
N GLN A 298 -27.50 -8.84 -9.65
CA GLN A 298 -28.60 -9.76 -9.29
C GLN A 298 -28.21 -11.24 -9.21
N THR A 299 -27.07 -11.62 -9.82
CA THR A 299 -26.59 -13.02 -9.89
C THR A 299 -25.36 -13.25 -9.02
N THR A 300 -25.00 -12.28 -8.19
CA THR A 300 -23.80 -12.32 -7.34
C THR A 300 -24.21 -12.67 -5.92
N ASP A 301 -23.40 -13.49 -5.25
CA ASP A 301 -23.55 -13.72 -3.82
C ASP A 301 -23.37 -12.41 -3.02
N ASP A 302 -24.01 -12.36 -1.85
CA ASP A 302 -24.02 -11.17 -0.99
C ASP A 302 -22.59 -10.69 -0.63
N TYR A 303 -21.61 -11.58 -0.43
CA TYR A 303 -20.27 -11.18 0.01
C TYR A 303 -19.52 -10.43 -1.10
N THR A 304 -19.49 -11.02 -2.29
CA THR A 304 -18.88 -10.39 -3.46
C THR A 304 -19.60 -9.10 -3.84
N LEU A 305 -20.93 -9.10 -3.76
CA LEU A 305 -21.76 -7.91 -4.02
C LEU A 305 -21.44 -6.78 -3.03
N SER A 306 -21.29 -7.10 -1.74
CA SER A 306 -20.94 -6.14 -0.69
C SER A 306 -19.66 -5.38 -1.00
N ASN A 307 -18.63 -6.05 -1.50
CA ASN A 307 -17.37 -5.40 -1.84
C ASN A 307 -17.54 -4.41 -3.00
N ALA A 308 -18.22 -4.82 -4.09
CA ALA A 308 -18.47 -3.94 -5.23
C ALA A 308 -19.27 -2.68 -4.85
N VAL A 309 -20.32 -2.82 -4.03
CA VAL A 309 -21.13 -1.67 -3.61
C VAL A 309 -20.43 -0.81 -2.56
N THR A 310 -19.56 -1.38 -1.73
CA THR A 310 -18.68 -0.61 -0.82
C THR A 310 -17.73 0.28 -1.63
N ASP A 311 -17.12 -0.27 -2.67
CA ASP A 311 -16.18 0.47 -3.52
C ASP A 311 -16.91 1.61 -4.26
N LEU A 312 -18.11 1.36 -4.78
CA LEU A 312 -18.95 2.39 -5.41
C LEU A 312 -19.35 3.51 -4.43
N GLY A 313 -19.77 3.16 -3.21
CA GLY A 313 -20.10 4.12 -2.15
C GLY A 313 -18.93 5.06 -1.87
N ALA A 314 -17.73 4.49 -1.71
CA ALA A 314 -16.50 5.27 -1.50
C ALA A 314 -16.18 6.20 -2.69
N GLN A 315 -16.31 5.76 -3.94
CA GLN A 315 -16.04 6.62 -5.11
C GLN A 315 -17.06 7.76 -5.23
N TYR A 316 -18.35 7.47 -5.06
CA TYR A 316 -19.39 8.52 -5.08
C TYR A 316 -19.23 9.50 -3.91
N GLY A 317 -18.86 9.02 -2.71
CA GLY A 317 -18.58 9.86 -1.57
C GLY A 317 -17.42 10.83 -1.83
N ARG A 318 -16.31 10.33 -2.39
CA ARG A 318 -15.18 11.18 -2.82
C ARG A 318 -15.60 12.18 -3.91
N LEU A 319 -16.40 11.77 -4.88
CA LEU A 319 -16.87 12.64 -5.96
C LEU A 319 -17.77 13.77 -5.41
N ALA A 320 -18.69 13.42 -4.51
CA ALA A 320 -19.57 14.37 -3.85
C ALA A 320 -18.81 15.33 -2.91
N ASP A 321 -17.74 14.88 -2.24
CA ASP A 321 -16.89 15.73 -1.42
C ASP A 321 -16.24 16.84 -2.26
N ARG A 322 -15.73 16.49 -3.44
CA ARG A 322 -15.09 17.43 -4.37
C ARG A 322 -16.08 18.37 -5.07
N THR A 323 -17.24 17.86 -5.46
CA THR A 323 -18.21 18.59 -6.30
C THR A 323 -19.30 19.28 -5.50
N ARG A 324 -19.49 18.88 -4.23
CA ARG A 324 -20.65 19.22 -3.39
C ARG A 324 -21.99 18.90 -4.07
N ASN A 325 -21.99 17.93 -4.99
CA ASN A 325 -23.18 17.51 -5.72
C ASN A 325 -24.08 16.63 -4.84
N LYS A 326 -25.36 16.99 -4.74
CA LYS A 326 -26.36 16.29 -3.92
C LYS A 326 -26.68 14.88 -4.41
N ASP A 327 -26.76 14.69 -5.72
CA ASP A 327 -27.10 13.38 -6.30
C ASP A 327 -25.98 12.37 -6.08
N ASP A 328 -24.72 12.80 -6.21
CA ASP A 328 -23.56 11.96 -5.91
C ASP A 328 -23.50 11.62 -4.40
N ALA A 329 -23.83 12.57 -3.51
CA ALA A 329 -23.89 12.32 -2.07
C ALA A 329 -25.01 11.32 -1.72
N ASN A 330 -26.17 11.43 -2.38
CA ASN A 330 -27.28 10.50 -2.21
C ASN A 330 -26.88 9.08 -2.65
N LYS A 331 -26.19 8.94 -3.79
CA LYS A 331 -25.67 7.65 -4.25
C LYS A 331 -24.65 7.06 -3.28
N ALA A 332 -23.76 7.88 -2.72
CA ALA A 332 -22.79 7.42 -1.72
C ALA A 332 -23.51 6.78 -0.52
N VAL A 333 -24.49 7.49 0.05
CA VAL A 333 -25.33 6.97 1.16
C VAL A 333 -26.12 5.73 0.75
N GLU A 334 -26.68 5.69 -0.46
CA GLU A 334 -27.43 4.54 -0.98
C GLU A 334 -26.57 3.28 -1.03
N TYR A 335 -25.39 3.36 -1.67
CA TYR A 335 -24.48 2.23 -1.81
C TYR A 335 -23.86 1.81 -0.47
N ASP A 336 -23.45 2.74 0.39
CA ASP A 336 -22.90 2.40 1.71
C ASP A 336 -23.97 1.81 2.64
N SER A 337 -25.22 2.28 2.54
CA SER A 337 -26.34 1.67 3.27
C SER A 337 -26.60 0.25 2.77
N TRP A 338 -26.48 0.00 1.46
CA TRP A 338 -26.59 -1.34 0.89
C TRP A 338 -25.46 -2.24 1.36
N ALA A 339 -24.21 -1.76 1.30
CA ALA A 339 -23.05 -2.45 1.82
C ALA A 339 -23.27 -2.86 3.28
N TYR A 340 -23.68 -1.91 4.13
CA TYR A 340 -23.91 -2.15 5.55
C TYR A 340 -24.97 -3.22 5.80
N ARG A 341 -26.14 -3.13 5.15
CA ARG A 341 -27.22 -4.14 5.28
C ARG A 341 -26.74 -5.55 4.94
N ILE A 342 -25.85 -5.68 3.95
CA ILE A 342 -25.26 -6.97 3.61
C ILE A 342 -24.27 -7.40 4.69
N ARG A 343 -23.32 -6.54 5.07
CA ARG A 343 -22.24 -6.86 6.02
C ARG A 343 -22.73 -7.19 7.43
N GLN A 344 -23.89 -6.69 7.83
CA GLN A 344 -24.57 -7.09 9.07
C GLN A 344 -24.80 -8.60 9.19
N LYS A 345 -24.86 -9.34 8.07
CA LYS A 345 -25.06 -10.80 8.06
C LYS A 345 -23.78 -11.61 8.25
N TYR A 346 -22.60 -10.97 8.27
CA TYR A 346 -21.30 -11.63 8.26
C TYR A 346 -20.56 -11.46 9.60
N THR A 347 -19.31 -10.98 9.57
CA THR A 347 -18.48 -10.80 10.77
C THR A 347 -18.64 -9.42 11.39
N ARG A 348 -18.36 -9.31 12.68
CA ARG A 348 -18.28 -8.00 13.37
C ARG A 348 -17.21 -7.10 12.74
N SER A 349 -16.07 -7.66 12.31
CA SER A 349 -15.03 -6.91 11.60
C SER A 349 -15.54 -6.27 10.30
N ALA A 350 -16.35 -7.00 9.52
CA ALA A 350 -16.93 -6.47 8.29
C ALA A 350 -17.91 -5.32 8.54
N GLN A 351 -18.58 -5.32 9.71
CA GLN A 351 -19.58 -4.33 10.08
C GLN A 351 -18.97 -2.96 10.41
N TRP A 352 -17.86 -2.92 11.16
CA TRP A 352 -17.28 -1.63 11.57
C TRP A 352 -16.81 -0.83 10.35
N THR A 353 -16.19 -1.46 9.35
CA THR A 353 -15.71 -0.76 8.15
C THR A 353 -16.88 -0.18 7.34
N ALA A 354 -17.96 -0.94 7.17
CA ALA A 354 -19.16 -0.45 6.48
C ALA A 354 -19.83 0.70 7.26
N LEU A 355 -19.84 0.64 8.59
CA LEU A 355 -20.36 1.74 9.41
C LEU A 355 -19.49 3.00 9.30
N CYS A 356 -18.16 2.86 9.22
CA CYS A 356 -17.29 3.99 8.96
C CYS A 356 -17.61 4.66 7.61
N ASN A 357 -17.75 3.88 6.53
CA ASN A 357 -18.07 4.45 5.21
C ASN A 357 -19.46 5.09 5.18
N LEU A 358 -20.46 4.42 5.75
CA LEU A 358 -21.81 4.96 5.88
C LEU A 358 -21.82 6.25 6.72
N GLY A 359 -21.02 6.31 7.78
CA GLY A 359 -20.82 7.52 8.58
C GLY A 359 -20.23 8.67 7.76
N ASP A 360 -19.19 8.43 6.96
CA ASP A 360 -18.57 9.43 6.09
C ASP A 360 -19.58 9.96 5.04
N SER A 361 -20.30 9.08 4.38
CA SER A 361 -21.30 9.44 3.36
C SER A 361 -22.49 10.20 3.98
N THR A 362 -22.92 9.80 5.18
CA THR A 362 -23.97 10.48 5.94
C THR A 362 -23.52 11.87 6.40
N LEU A 363 -22.28 12.01 6.87
CA LEU A 363 -21.68 13.28 7.27
C LEU A 363 -21.64 14.24 6.08
N LEU A 364 -21.10 13.78 4.95
CA LEU A 364 -20.99 14.58 3.74
C LEU A 364 -22.36 15.08 3.27
N LYS A 365 -23.36 14.20 3.24
CA LYS A 365 -24.74 14.60 2.90
C LYS A 365 -25.28 15.63 3.89
N ALA A 366 -25.06 15.44 5.19
CA ALA A 366 -25.50 16.37 6.23
C ALA A 366 -24.89 17.76 6.06
N GLU A 367 -23.62 17.86 5.69
CA GLU A 367 -22.98 19.14 5.39
C GLU A 367 -23.54 19.82 4.13
N ILE A 368 -23.81 19.04 3.09
CA ILE A 368 -24.38 19.56 1.83
C ILE A 368 -25.80 20.07 2.05
N ASP A 369 -26.59 19.36 2.86
CA ASP A 369 -27.98 19.72 3.16
C ASP A 369 -28.14 20.66 4.35
N ARG A 370 -27.08 20.88 5.14
CA ARG A 370 -27.10 21.57 6.43
C ARG A 370 -28.12 20.94 7.39
N ASP A 371 -28.13 19.61 7.45
CA ASP A 371 -29.08 18.82 8.21
C ASP A 371 -28.49 18.32 9.54
N GLU A 372 -28.94 18.91 10.65
CA GLU A 372 -28.53 18.53 12.00
C GLU A 372 -28.82 17.05 12.32
N GLN A 373 -29.91 16.49 11.81
CA GLN A 373 -30.22 15.07 12.05
C GLN A 373 -29.24 14.16 11.33
N GLY A 374 -28.82 14.54 10.12
CA GLY A 374 -27.74 13.90 9.39
C GLY A 374 -26.42 13.89 10.17
N PHE A 375 -26.01 15.02 10.74
CA PHE A 375 -24.80 15.08 11.57
C PHE A 375 -24.88 14.16 12.80
N LYS A 376 -26.02 14.19 13.51
CA LYS A 376 -26.26 13.28 14.64
C LYS A 376 -26.22 11.81 14.22
N GLN A 377 -26.73 11.48 13.04
CA GLN A 377 -26.71 10.12 12.49
C GLN A 377 -25.29 9.68 12.13
N ALA A 378 -24.49 10.54 11.48
CA ALA A 378 -23.09 10.25 11.18
C ALA A 378 -22.26 9.99 12.45
N LEU A 379 -22.45 10.84 13.48
CA LEU A 379 -21.80 10.66 14.78
C LEU A 379 -22.18 9.33 15.44
N ARG A 380 -23.45 8.92 15.35
CA ARG A 380 -23.88 7.59 15.83
C ARG A 380 -23.17 6.46 15.09
N HIS A 381 -23.12 6.52 13.75
CA HIS A 381 -22.44 5.50 12.95
C HIS A 381 -20.97 5.35 13.32
N HIS A 382 -20.23 6.45 13.45
CA HIS A 382 -18.81 6.38 13.82
C HIS A 382 -18.56 5.92 15.25
N ARG A 383 -19.44 6.28 16.21
CA ARG A 383 -19.36 5.74 17.57
C ARG A 383 -19.65 4.24 17.61
N GLU A 384 -20.64 3.78 16.84
CA GLU A 384 -20.95 2.35 16.71
C GLU A 384 -19.79 1.59 16.03
N ALA A 385 -19.21 2.15 14.97
CA ALA A 385 -18.02 1.59 14.33
C ALA A 385 -16.85 1.47 15.31
N LEU A 386 -16.57 2.50 16.11
CA LEU A 386 -15.53 2.46 17.13
C LEU A 386 -15.81 1.42 18.21
N ALA A 387 -17.06 1.29 18.66
CA ALA A 387 -17.44 0.27 19.64
C ALA A 387 -17.15 -1.13 19.10
N ILE A 388 -17.54 -1.42 17.86
CA ILE A 388 -17.28 -2.71 17.22
C ILE A 388 -15.77 -2.93 16.98
N ALA A 389 -15.03 -1.91 16.55
CA ALA A 389 -13.58 -2.02 16.38
C ALA A 389 -12.89 -2.36 17.71
N ASN A 390 -13.32 -1.75 18.83
CA ASN A 390 -12.81 -2.10 20.16
C ASN A 390 -13.13 -3.55 20.56
N GLU A 391 -14.28 -4.10 20.15
CA GLU A 391 -14.61 -5.51 20.37
C GLU A 391 -13.67 -6.46 19.60
N THR A 392 -13.18 -6.04 18.43
CA THR A 392 -12.23 -6.85 17.63
C THR A 392 -10.81 -6.85 18.19
N GLY A 393 -10.42 -5.81 18.94
CA GLY A 393 -9.09 -5.70 19.56
C GLY A 393 -7.95 -5.34 18.60
N GLU A 394 -8.21 -5.17 17.30
CA GLU A 394 -7.20 -4.79 16.32
C GLU A 394 -6.89 -3.29 16.41
N GLN A 395 -5.67 -2.95 16.79
CA GLN A 395 -5.27 -1.56 17.06
C GLN A 395 -5.41 -0.66 15.82
N GLN A 396 -5.16 -1.21 14.63
CA GLN A 396 -5.32 -0.49 13.36
C GLN A 396 -6.78 -0.11 13.10
N ASP A 397 -7.71 -1.04 13.34
CA ASP A 397 -9.15 -0.84 13.16
C ASP A 397 -9.66 0.24 14.12
N VAL A 398 -9.25 0.16 15.38
CA VAL A 398 -9.58 1.16 16.42
C VAL A 398 -9.06 2.54 16.02
N ASN A 399 -7.81 2.65 15.59
CA ASN A 399 -7.22 3.93 15.19
C ASN A 399 -7.90 4.53 13.96
N TYR A 400 -8.29 3.70 12.99
CA TYR A 400 -9.04 4.15 11.82
C TYR A 400 -10.44 4.65 12.21
N ALA A 401 -11.17 3.91 13.05
CA ALA A 401 -12.48 4.34 13.54
C ALA A 401 -12.40 5.64 14.36
N LYS A 402 -11.38 5.79 15.21
CA LYS A 402 -11.08 7.04 15.95
C LYS A 402 -10.81 8.21 15.02
N MET A 403 -10.03 8.02 13.94
CA MET A 403 -9.79 9.07 12.95
C MET A 403 -11.10 9.59 12.35
N LYS A 404 -12.00 8.68 11.97
CA LYS A 404 -13.30 9.03 11.39
C LYS A 404 -14.23 9.72 12.41
N LEU A 405 -14.19 9.26 13.66
CA LEU A 405 -14.91 9.91 14.76
C LEU A 405 -14.41 11.34 15.01
N ALA A 406 -13.09 11.54 15.13
CA ALA A 406 -12.50 12.86 15.33
C ALA A 406 -12.87 13.84 14.20
N ARG A 407 -12.83 13.38 12.95
CA ARG A 407 -13.27 14.16 11.80
C ARG A 407 -14.75 14.53 11.92
N THR A 408 -15.62 13.57 12.26
CA THR A 408 -17.06 13.83 12.38
C THR A 408 -17.39 14.82 13.49
N LEU A 409 -16.71 14.71 14.63
CA LEU A 409 -16.86 15.64 15.75
C LEU A 409 -16.50 17.06 15.34
N LEU A 410 -15.35 17.25 14.68
CA LEU A 410 -14.94 18.58 14.19
C LEU A 410 -15.96 19.14 13.19
N HIS A 411 -16.35 18.36 12.18
CA HIS A 411 -17.25 18.86 11.13
C HIS A 411 -18.64 19.18 11.68
N TYR A 412 -19.15 18.40 12.64
CA TYR A 412 -20.42 18.72 13.29
C TYR A 412 -20.29 19.94 14.21
N GLU A 413 -19.19 20.02 14.96
CA GLU A 413 -18.89 21.17 15.81
C GLU A 413 -18.78 22.45 15.00
N GLN A 414 -18.22 22.43 13.79
CA GLN A 414 -18.08 23.58 12.89
C GLN A 414 -19.33 23.86 12.06
N ALA A 415 -20.36 22.99 12.11
CA ALA A 415 -21.52 23.13 11.24
C ALA A 415 -22.27 24.46 11.49
N GLU A 416 -22.62 25.11 10.38
CA GLU A 416 -23.48 26.31 10.39
C GLU A 416 -24.95 25.91 10.42
N GLY A 417 -25.77 26.68 11.12
CA GLY A 417 -27.23 26.50 11.14
C GLY A 417 -27.73 25.32 11.99
N VAL A 418 -26.84 24.64 12.71
CA VAL A 418 -27.20 23.61 13.71
C VAL A 418 -27.44 24.22 15.09
N SER A 419 -28.29 23.57 15.87
CA SER A 419 -28.76 24.02 17.18
C SER A 419 -27.78 23.68 18.32
N LEU A 420 -26.47 23.76 18.07
CA LEU A 420 -25.45 23.43 19.08
C LEU A 420 -25.22 24.58 20.05
N THR A 421 -25.31 24.31 21.34
CA THR A 421 -24.88 25.24 22.38
C THR A 421 -23.38 25.42 22.37
N ARG A 422 -22.91 26.48 23.02
CA ARG A 422 -21.47 26.72 23.20
C ARG A 422 -20.82 25.57 23.97
N GLU A 423 -21.47 25.11 25.01
CA GLU A 423 -20.99 24.02 25.87
C GLU A 423 -20.85 22.72 25.08
N GLU A 424 -21.81 22.43 24.19
CA GLU A 424 -21.74 21.28 23.28
C GLU A 424 -20.58 21.40 22.30
N ARG A 425 -20.34 22.58 21.70
CA ARG A 425 -19.19 22.80 20.82
C ARG A 425 -17.87 22.64 21.55
N ILE A 426 -17.74 23.20 22.75
CA ILE A 426 -16.54 23.02 23.60
C ILE A 426 -16.32 21.54 23.92
N ALA A 427 -17.38 20.80 24.25
CA ALA A 427 -17.28 19.37 24.55
C ALA A 427 -16.79 18.57 23.33
N MET A 428 -17.34 18.83 22.14
CA MET A 428 -16.91 18.17 20.90
C MET A 428 -15.48 18.54 20.51
N ALA A 429 -15.08 19.80 20.63
CA ALA A 429 -13.71 20.23 20.35
C ALA A 429 -12.71 19.52 21.29
N LYS A 430 -13.03 19.38 22.58
CA LYS A 430 -12.21 18.62 23.53
C LYS A 430 -12.12 17.13 23.19
N GLU A 431 -13.26 16.50 22.85
CA GLU A 431 -13.30 15.09 22.42
C GLU A 431 -12.48 14.87 21.15
N THR A 432 -12.56 15.80 20.19
CA THR A 432 -11.77 15.80 18.96
C THR A 432 -10.27 15.86 19.25
N ILE A 433 -9.83 16.82 20.08
CA ILE A 433 -8.41 16.98 20.45
C ILE A 433 -7.88 15.72 21.14
N ALA A 434 -8.64 15.17 22.09
CA ALA A 434 -8.25 13.96 22.81
C ALA A 434 -8.08 12.78 21.83
N THR A 435 -9.08 12.57 20.97
CA THR A 435 -9.09 11.48 19.99
C THR A 435 -7.95 11.62 18.96
N ALA A 436 -7.69 12.84 18.47
CA ALA A 436 -6.63 13.10 17.51
C ALA A 436 -5.23 12.89 18.11
N ASN A 437 -5.00 13.33 19.34
CA ASN A 437 -3.71 13.13 20.03
C ASN A 437 -3.40 11.65 20.28
N GLU A 438 -4.41 10.82 20.54
CA GLU A 438 -4.22 9.38 20.72
C GLU A 438 -3.74 8.67 19.46
N ILE A 439 -4.19 9.11 18.27
CA ILE A 439 -3.92 8.40 17.02
C ILE A 439 -2.73 8.94 16.22
N ILE A 440 -2.32 10.19 16.45
CA ILE A 440 -1.16 10.79 15.75
C ILE A 440 0.10 9.93 15.86
N PRO A 441 0.51 9.41 17.03
CA PRO A 441 1.70 8.56 17.15
C PRO A 441 1.65 7.32 16.24
N PHE A 442 0.48 6.69 16.15
CA PHE A 442 0.26 5.56 15.26
C PHE A 442 0.34 5.97 13.78
N MET A 443 -0.27 7.10 13.41
CA MET A 443 -0.23 7.58 12.02
C MET A 443 1.18 8.00 11.58
N GLN A 444 2.05 8.37 12.51
CA GLN A 444 3.46 8.66 12.22
C GLN A 444 4.28 7.42 11.88
N THR A 445 3.91 6.25 12.40
CA THR A 445 4.67 5.00 12.21
C THR A 445 4.05 4.08 11.17
N ALA A 446 2.71 4.05 11.07
CA ALA A 446 1.97 3.09 10.24
C ALA A 446 0.98 3.75 9.27
N GLY A 447 0.79 5.07 9.35
CA GLY A 447 -0.17 5.81 8.52
C GLY A 447 0.40 6.24 7.17
N THR A 448 -0.49 6.51 6.21
CA THR A 448 -0.11 7.23 4.99
C THR A 448 0.15 8.70 5.31
N LYS A 449 0.98 9.38 4.50
CA LYS A 449 1.19 10.85 4.62
C LYS A 449 -0.13 11.62 4.55
N VAL A 450 -1.07 11.15 3.72
CA VAL A 450 -2.41 11.73 3.58
C VAL A 450 -3.18 11.66 4.89
N TYR A 451 -3.27 10.48 5.52
CA TYR A 451 -4.02 10.31 6.77
C TYR A 451 -3.39 11.05 7.94
N LEU A 452 -2.06 11.08 8.02
CA LEU A 452 -1.35 11.88 9.01
C LEU A 452 -1.66 13.39 8.86
N ASN A 453 -1.73 13.89 7.62
CA ASN A 453 -2.09 15.29 7.38
C ASN A 453 -3.55 15.58 7.72
N ILE A 454 -4.47 14.67 7.38
CA ILE A 454 -5.89 14.80 7.75
C ILE A 454 -6.03 14.95 9.27
N ILE A 455 -5.43 14.05 10.05
CA ILE A 455 -5.61 14.11 11.51
C ILE A 455 -4.93 15.33 12.14
N ARG A 456 -3.79 15.77 11.60
CA ARG A 456 -3.13 17.01 12.05
C ARG A 456 -4.01 18.24 11.78
N ASN A 457 -4.65 18.29 10.63
CA ASN A 457 -5.59 19.37 10.31
C ASN A 457 -6.82 19.33 11.22
N VAL A 458 -7.34 18.13 11.52
CA VAL A 458 -8.45 17.96 12.47
C VAL A 458 -8.06 18.46 13.87
N LEU A 459 -6.87 18.10 14.36
CA LEU A 459 -6.34 18.57 15.63
C LEU A 459 -6.19 20.10 15.66
N ALA A 460 -5.57 20.67 14.62
CA ALA A 460 -5.35 22.10 14.53
C ALA A 460 -6.66 22.90 14.50
N GLY A 461 -7.65 22.43 13.74
CA GLY A 461 -8.98 23.03 13.68
C GLY A 461 -9.66 23.03 15.05
N ALA A 462 -9.73 21.87 15.70
CA ALA A 462 -10.36 21.76 17.02
C ALA A 462 -9.66 22.60 18.10
N GLN A 463 -8.33 22.72 18.05
CA GLN A 463 -7.56 23.58 18.95
C GLN A 463 -7.88 25.07 18.73
N GLN A 464 -7.98 25.49 17.48
CA GLN A 464 -8.35 26.85 17.11
C GLN A 464 -9.77 27.17 17.59
N ASP A 465 -10.73 26.30 17.31
CA ASP A 465 -12.14 26.50 17.68
C ASP A 465 -12.31 26.54 19.20
N LEU A 466 -11.64 25.64 19.92
CA LEU A 466 -11.66 25.66 21.39
C LEU A 466 -11.11 26.97 21.96
N ALA A 467 -10.02 27.50 21.41
CA ALA A 467 -9.44 28.77 21.86
C ALA A 467 -10.41 29.95 21.67
N VAL A 468 -11.07 30.04 20.51
CA VAL A 468 -12.09 31.06 20.22
C VAL A 468 -13.28 30.90 21.15
N LEU A 469 -13.80 29.68 21.29
CA LEU A 469 -14.91 29.32 22.17
C LEU A 469 -14.60 29.47 23.66
N GLN A 470 -13.36 29.73 24.08
CA GLN A 470 -13.02 30.06 25.46
C GLN A 470 -12.85 31.56 25.67
N GLN A 471 -12.20 32.26 24.73
CA GLN A 471 -12.01 33.72 24.81
C GLN A 471 -13.33 34.51 24.85
N ASP A 472 -14.34 34.06 24.11
CA ASP A 472 -15.65 34.73 24.09
C ASP A 472 -16.43 34.55 25.42
N ALA A 473 -15.96 33.72 26.35
CA ALA A 473 -16.63 33.44 27.64
C ALA A 473 -16.12 34.46 28.64
N GLU A 474 -14.80 34.60 28.68
CA GLU A 474 -14.09 35.60 29.49
C GLU A 474 -14.49 37.04 29.12
N LYS A 475 -14.90 37.30 27.87
CA LYS A 475 -15.43 38.61 27.45
C LYS A 475 -16.89 38.86 27.83
N LYS A 476 -17.70 37.83 28.10
CA LYS A 476 -19.10 37.98 28.53
C LYS A 476 -19.25 38.06 30.05
N GLU A 477 -18.23 37.61 30.79
CA GLU A 477 -18.17 37.70 32.25
C GLU A 477 -17.50 39.00 32.76
N LYS A 478 -16.94 39.80 31.85
CA LYS A 478 -16.46 41.17 32.10
C LYS A 478 -17.46 42.16 31.56
#